data_AF-A0A8H3I247-F1
#
_entry.id   AF-A0A8H3I247-F1
#
_cell.length_a   1.000
_cell.length_b   1.000
_cell.length_c   1.000
_cell.angle_alpha   90.00
_cell.angle_beta   90.00
_cell.angle_gamma   90.00
#
_symmetry.space_group_name_H-M   'P 1'
#
loop_
_entity.id
_entity.type
_entity.pdbx_description
1 polymer ?
#
loop_
_entity_poly.entity_id
_entity_poly.type
_entity_poly.pdbx_seq_one_letter_code
_entity_poly.pdbx_strand_id
1 'polypeptide(L)'
;MLSPLHWKDNFLRVLPHIPYLNPKPFSVTIPDDVFTIIIQFYVESALAKAKTVRQLRRMPQAFWADVAPLAKTSKRIRKIVLGIWRMAWAATDIYTSILTLGNDWEHTSLSLAGLKKLETLSIDYHQLLYYDPTSQQLQLRPGIEVFPSSLRWLEILHFHRPIDELLARVKSCCPKLVQLRLVQCTTFNNPECMWWRVHNRHPYLVGHQPEGVVRHAATLANYIKGFPHLEHFHINHYMVDLASVFRHRLDHKQHHPQGHHDCTDPFDGLRTRTHNLLHLAAQASDDAPPINPRIPLPADKALWKVHCPLCKHELEALIENAERLEASLLSAKHPSLKSVSFASFLSEGRTAPSEWIVEREYNGDRLFVWTRQLAVARARARARERCVFERLGTRWVLLGW
;
A
#
# COMPACT_ATOMS: atom_id res chain seq x y z
N MET A 1 32.01 25.90 -55.58
CA MET A 1 31.39 25.04 -54.55
C MET A 1 32.20 25.21 -53.27
N LEU A 2 31.74 26.12 -52.42
CA LEU A 2 32.44 26.61 -51.23
C LEU A 2 31.47 26.47 -50.06
N SER A 3 31.93 25.82 -49.00
CA SER A 3 31.24 25.64 -47.73
C SER A 3 31.28 26.96 -46.93
N PRO A 4 30.15 27.47 -46.40
CA PRO A 4 30.14 28.58 -45.46
C PRO A 4 30.28 28.10 -44.01
N LEU A 5 31.43 28.48 -43.40
CA LEU A 5 31.60 29.20 -42.12
C LEU A 5 30.84 28.69 -40.88
N HIS A 6 31.59 28.24 -39.86
CA HIS A 6 31.98 29.04 -38.68
C HIS A 6 30.80 29.61 -37.89
N TRP A 7 30.52 29.05 -36.70
CA TRP A 7 29.83 29.71 -35.58
C TRP A 7 29.96 28.89 -34.28
N LYS A 8 31.17 28.47 -33.90
CA LYS A 8 31.39 27.79 -32.60
C LYS A 8 32.49 28.34 -31.69
N ASP A 9 33.32 29.28 -32.13
CA ASP A 9 34.54 29.61 -31.35
C ASP A 9 34.62 30.99 -30.70
N ASN A 10 33.55 31.81 -30.67
CA ASN A 10 33.65 33.19 -30.14
C ASN A 10 32.77 33.56 -28.93
N PHE A 11 32.06 32.63 -28.30
CA PHE A 11 31.26 32.98 -27.09
C PHE A 11 31.96 32.74 -25.74
N LEU A 12 33.17 32.17 -25.73
CA LEU A 12 33.93 31.92 -24.49
C LEU A 12 35.12 32.87 -24.26
N ARG A 13 35.26 33.94 -25.06
CA ARG A 13 36.40 34.88 -24.97
C ARG A 13 36.07 36.28 -24.45
N VAL A 14 34.88 36.51 -23.87
CA VAL A 14 34.53 37.79 -23.20
C VAL A 14 34.01 37.58 -21.78
N LEU A 15 34.54 36.58 -21.08
CA LEU A 15 34.47 36.58 -19.62
C LEU A 15 35.85 37.01 -19.11
N PRO A 16 35.95 38.08 -18.29
CA PRO A 16 37.21 38.44 -17.67
C PRO A 16 37.74 37.21 -16.92
N HIS A 17 39.06 37.03 -16.97
CA HIS A 17 39.79 35.98 -16.28
C HIS A 17 39.38 35.99 -14.80
N ILE A 18 38.42 35.15 -14.41
CA ILE A 18 38.09 34.95 -13.00
C ILE A 18 39.21 34.05 -12.49
N PRO A 19 40.11 34.52 -11.60
CA PRO A 19 41.10 33.64 -11.01
C PRO A 19 40.33 32.50 -10.34
N TYR A 20 40.82 31.27 -10.54
CA TYR A 20 40.32 30.06 -9.89
C TYR A 20 40.51 30.23 -8.37
N LEU A 21 39.59 30.95 -7.73
CA LEU A 21 39.39 30.93 -6.31
C LEU A 21 38.88 29.54 -6.01
N ASN A 22 39.72 28.75 -5.36
CA ASN A 22 39.35 27.49 -4.74
C ASN A 22 38.04 27.76 -3.97
N PRO A 23 36.86 27.31 -4.46
CA PRO A 23 35.61 27.77 -3.90
C PRO A 23 35.57 27.22 -2.49
N LYS A 24 35.69 28.12 -1.50
CA LYS A 24 35.19 27.82 -0.15
C LYS A 24 33.78 27.27 -0.38
N PRO A 25 33.44 26.07 0.12
CA PRO A 25 32.12 25.51 -0.09
C PRO A 25 31.13 26.59 0.36
N PHE A 26 30.39 27.17 -0.59
CA PHE A 26 29.38 28.15 -0.27
C PHE A 26 28.41 27.41 0.64
N SER A 27 28.37 27.79 1.91
CA SER A 27 27.44 27.25 2.91
C SER A 27 26.01 27.76 2.68
N VAL A 28 25.72 28.21 1.46
CA VAL A 28 24.41 28.71 1.06
C VAL A 28 23.60 27.51 0.62
N THR A 29 22.87 26.92 1.57
CA THR A 29 21.84 25.94 1.30
C THR A 29 20.69 26.63 0.57
N ILE A 30 20.52 26.32 -0.72
CA ILE A 30 19.34 26.75 -1.46
C ILE A 30 18.10 26.13 -0.79
N PRO A 31 17.06 26.93 -0.47
CA PRO A 31 15.79 26.43 0.04
C PRO A 31 15.16 25.37 -0.89
N ASP A 32 14.49 24.36 -0.31
CA ASP A 32 13.92 23.23 -1.06
C ASP A 32 12.89 23.63 -2.12
N ASP A 33 12.08 24.65 -1.84
CA ASP A 33 11.07 25.20 -2.74
C ASP A 33 11.69 25.85 -3.99
N VAL A 34 12.69 26.71 -3.81
CA VAL A 34 13.44 27.34 -4.91
C VAL A 34 14.13 26.27 -5.75
N PHE A 35 14.72 25.29 -5.07
CA PHE A 35 15.42 24.19 -5.72
C PHE A 35 14.46 23.28 -6.52
N THR A 36 13.25 23.06 -6.00
CA THR A 36 12.17 22.33 -6.67
C THR A 36 11.72 23.05 -7.93
N ILE A 37 11.54 24.38 -7.89
CA ILE A 37 11.17 25.18 -9.07
C ILE A 37 12.24 25.08 -10.15
N ILE A 38 13.52 25.20 -9.79
CA ILE A 38 14.65 25.09 -10.74
C ILE A 38 14.67 23.71 -11.40
N ILE A 39 14.56 22.65 -10.60
CA ILE A 39 14.54 21.28 -11.10
C ILE A 39 13.29 21.03 -11.96
N GLN A 40 12.14 21.60 -11.57
CA GLN A 40 10.90 21.48 -12.33
C GLN A 40 11.05 22.07 -13.71
N PHE A 41 11.58 23.29 -13.79
CA PHE A 41 11.85 23.93 -15.07
C PHE A 41 12.80 23.11 -15.94
N TYR A 42 13.85 22.51 -15.35
CA TYR A 42 14.78 21.64 -16.08
C TYR A 42 14.09 20.38 -16.62
N VAL A 43 13.32 19.69 -15.78
CA VAL A 43 12.61 18.46 -16.15
C VAL A 43 11.55 18.77 -17.21
N GLU A 44 10.75 19.82 -17.03
CA GLU A 44 9.75 20.25 -18.01
C GLU A 44 10.41 20.64 -19.34
N SER A 45 11.55 21.32 -19.33
CA SER A 45 12.32 21.65 -20.53
C SER A 45 12.86 20.41 -21.24
N ALA A 46 13.32 19.40 -20.49
CA ALA A 46 13.75 18.12 -21.05
C ALA A 46 12.57 17.36 -21.67
N LEU A 47 11.41 17.37 -21.01
CA LEU A 47 10.19 16.73 -21.50
C LEU A 47 9.54 17.48 -22.67
N ALA A 48 9.69 18.81 -22.76
CA ALA A 48 9.17 19.65 -23.84
C ALA A 48 9.77 19.31 -25.20
N LYS A 49 10.94 18.64 -25.23
CA LYS A 49 11.52 18.08 -26.46
C LYS A 49 10.64 16.99 -27.10
N ALA A 50 9.75 16.37 -26.33
CA ALA A 50 8.77 15.45 -26.89
C ALA A 50 7.67 16.25 -27.62
N LYS A 51 7.62 16.14 -28.95
CA LYS A 51 6.57 16.79 -29.76
C LYS A 51 5.18 16.23 -29.47
N THR A 52 5.12 15.00 -28.93
CA THR A 52 3.88 14.36 -28.51
C THR A 52 4.10 13.52 -27.25
N VAL A 53 3.06 13.39 -26.43
CA VAL A 53 3.03 12.45 -25.29
C VAL A 53 3.35 11.01 -25.72
N ARG A 54 2.98 10.63 -26.95
CA ARG A 54 3.27 9.31 -27.52
C ARG A 54 4.78 9.04 -27.69
N GLN A 55 5.55 10.08 -28.00
CA GLN A 55 7.01 9.97 -28.05
C GLN A 55 7.61 9.77 -26.65
N LEU A 56 7.14 10.55 -25.67
CA LEU A 56 7.51 10.41 -24.25
C LEU A 56 7.37 8.96 -23.76
N ARG A 57 6.23 8.34 -24.09
CA ARG A 57 5.86 6.95 -23.74
C ARG A 57 6.65 5.86 -24.43
N ARG A 58 7.04 6.08 -25.68
CA ARG A 58 7.84 5.09 -26.44
C ARG A 58 9.32 5.13 -26.09
N MET A 59 9.80 6.26 -25.57
CA MET A 59 11.21 6.47 -25.29
C MET A 59 11.44 7.00 -23.87
N PRO A 60 10.83 6.41 -22.81
CA PRO A 60 10.97 6.92 -21.44
C PRO A 60 12.43 6.92 -21.01
N GLN A 61 13.21 5.95 -21.46
CA GLN A 61 14.65 5.86 -21.21
C GLN A 61 15.44 6.99 -21.89
N ALA A 62 15.03 7.43 -23.08
CA ALA A 62 15.72 8.50 -23.80
C ALA A 62 15.50 9.86 -23.14
N PHE A 63 14.25 10.17 -22.75
CA PHE A 63 13.98 11.40 -22.00
C PHE A 63 14.55 11.32 -20.58
N TRP A 64 14.54 10.13 -19.95
CA TRP A 64 15.18 9.95 -18.66
C TRP A 64 16.69 10.13 -18.76
N ALA A 65 17.33 9.80 -19.88
CA ALA A 65 18.77 10.02 -20.07
C ALA A 65 19.16 11.51 -19.98
N ASP A 66 18.27 12.43 -20.36
CA ASP A 66 18.48 13.88 -20.23
C ASP A 66 18.33 14.37 -18.78
N VAL A 67 17.58 13.64 -17.96
CA VAL A 67 17.22 14.02 -16.58
C VAL A 67 18.01 13.24 -15.51
N ALA A 68 18.46 12.04 -15.85
CA ALA A 68 19.19 11.13 -14.97
C ALA A 68 20.52 11.71 -14.45
N PRO A 69 21.32 12.48 -15.23
CA PRO A 69 22.53 13.11 -14.72
C PRO A 69 22.24 14.01 -13.52
N LEU A 70 21.18 14.84 -13.62
CA LEU A 70 20.72 15.68 -12.53
C LEU A 70 20.29 14.82 -11.34
N ALA A 71 19.48 13.79 -11.56
CA ALA A 71 19.04 12.87 -10.50
C ALA A 71 20.19 12.11 -9.80
N LYS A 72 21.36 11.96 -10.44
CA LYS A 72 22.51 11.25 -9.86
C LYS A 72 23.39 12.13 -8.96
N THR A 73 23.25 13.45 -9.03
CA THR A 73 24.12 14.39 -8.32
C THR A 73 23.98 14.34 -6.79
N SER A 74 22.77 14.08 -6.28
CA SER A 74 22.55 13.85 -4.84
C SER A 74 21.25 13.09 -4.59
N LYS A 75 21.12 12.48 -3.40
CA LYS A 75 19.85 11.84 -2.98
C LYS A 75 18.69 12.85 -2.92
N ARG A 76 18.96 14.08 -2.49
CA ARG A 76 17.98 15.19 -2.42
C ARG A 76 17.47 15.55 -3.82
N ILE A 77 18.38 15.81 -4.77
CA ILE A 77 18.03 16.13 -6.17
C ILE A 77 17.30 14.97 -6.83
N ARG A 78 17.77 13.73 -6.62
CA ARG A 78 17.12 12.52 -7.13
C ARG A 78 15.65 12.47 -6.74
N LYS A 79 15.36 12.76 -5.47
CA LYS A 79 14.00 12.73 -4.92
C LYS A 79 13.11 13.75 -5.63
N ILE A 80 13.54 15.00 -5.71
CA ILE A 80 12.81 16.09 -6.36
C ILE A 80 12.57 15.78 -7.85
N VAL A 81 13.63 15.38 -8.57
CA VAL A 81 13.56 15.02 -9.99
C VAL A 81 12.54 13.90 -10.25
N LEU A 82 12.56 12.83 -9.44
CA LEU A 82 11.62 11.72 -9.59
C LEU A 82 10.18 12.13 -9.29
N GLY A 83 9.97 13.01 -8.29
CA GLY A 83 8.67 13.58 -7.97
C GLY A 83 8.08 14.34 -9.17
N ILE A 84 8.83 15.32 -9.69
CA ILE A 84 8.39 16.12 -10.84
C ILE A 84 8.18 15.24 -12.07
N TRP A 85 9.10 14.32 -12.36
CA TRP A 85 9.01 13.41 -13.49
C TRP A 85 7.69 12.63 -13.45
N ARG A 86 7.35 12.02 -12.31
CA ARG A 86 6.10 11.27 -12.15
C ARG A 86 4.86 12.16 -12.32
N MET A 87 4.88 13.37 -11.77
CA MET A 87 3.78 14.34 -11.88
C MET A 87 3.57 14.81 -13.32
N ALA A 88 4.64 15.11 -14.05
CA ALA A 88 4.58 15.50 -15.45
C ALA A 88 4.00 14.40 -16.33
N TRP A 89 4.35 13.13 -16.06
CA TRP A 89 3.78 11.98 -16.75
C TRP A 89 2.28 11.80 -16.46
N ALA A 90 1.87 11.98 -15.20
CA ALA A 90 0.48 11.88 -14.78
C ALA A 90 -0.44 12.95 -15.40
N ALA A 91 0.10 14.14 -15.71
CA ALA A 91 -0.63 15.25 -16.30
C ALA A 91 -0.88 15.11 -17.82
N THR A 92 -0.32 14.09 -18.49
CA THR A 92 -0.42 13.96 -19.96
C THR A 92 -1.76 13.41 -20.46
N ASP A 93 -2.29 14.03 -21.51
CA ASP A 93 -3.69 13.98 -21.95
C ASP A 93 -4.20 12.70 -22.65
N ILE A 94 -3.37 11.69 -22.91
CA ILE A 94 -3.64 10.76 -24.03
C ILE A 94 -3.95 9.30 -23.63
N TYR A 95 -3.65 8.82 -22.41
CA TYR A 95 -4.29 7.60 -21.84
C TYR A 95 -4.25 7.60 -20.31
N THR A 96 -5.18 6.85 -19.68
CA THR A 96 -5.19 6.35 -18.28
C THR A 96 -3.88 6.64 -17.55
N SER A 97 -3.81 7.81 -16.91
CA SER A 97 -2.60 8.18 -16.18
C SER A 97 -2.54 7.36 -14.91
N ILE A 98 -1.47 6.56 -14.82
CA ILE A 98 -1.11 5.76 -13.66
C ILE A 98 -0.02 6.53 -12.93
N LEU A 99 -0.23 6.82 -11.65
CA LEU A 99 0.77 7.42 -10.78
C LEU A 99 1.09 6.47 -9.63
N THR A 100 2.38 6.20 -9.41
CA THR A 100 2.85 5.42 -8.25
C THR A 100 3.75 6.29 -7.38
N LEU A 101 3.32 6.51 -6.15
CA LEU A 101 4.02 7.31 -5.15
C LEU A 101 4.60 6.36 -4.08
N GLY A 102 5.87 5.97 -4.26
CA GLY A 102 6.60 5.09 -3.34
C GLY A 102 7.55 5.86 -2.41
N ASN A 103 8.77 5.38 -2.27
CA ASN A 103 9.73 5.89 -1.28
C ASN A 103 10.28 7.31 -1.50
N ASP A 104 9.85 8.01 -2.55
CA ASP A 104 10.53 9.18 -3.08
C ASP A 104 9.67 10.45 -3.09
N TRP A 105 8.45 10.45 -2.55
CA TRP A 105 7.62 11.67 -2.54
C TRP A 105 7.84 12.50 -1.27
N GLU A 106 7.69 13.82 -1.38
CA GLU A 106 7.86 14.75 -0.25
C GLU A 106 6.64 14.69 0.67
N HIS A 107 6.89 14.47 1.96
CA HIS A 107 5.85 14.25 2.98
C HIS A 107 5.15 15.55 3.43
N THR A 108 5.18 16.58 2.60
CA THR A 108 4.36 17.77 2.76
C THR A 108 2.92 17.44 2.36
N SER A 109 1.97 18.23 2.83
CA SER A 109 0.57 18.17 2.40
C SER A 109 0.50 18.23 0.87
N LEU A 110 0.26 17.09 0.23
CA LEU A 110 0.22 16.97 -1.23
C LEU A 110 -1.23 17.03 -1.70
N SER A 111 -1.52 18.02 -2.54
CA SER A 111 -2.79 18.09 -3.28
C SER A 111 -2.59 17.58 -4.70
N LEU A 112 -3.32 16.54 -5.07
CA LEU A 112 -3.34 15.96 -6.41
C LEU A 112 -4.55 16.44 -7.22
N ALA A 113 -5.31 17.40 -6.72
CA ALA A 113 -6.55 17.90 -7.34
C ALA A 113 -6.35 18.40 -8.79
N GLY A 114 -5.16 18.95 -9.09
CA GLY A 114 -4.82 19.45 -10.42
C GLY A 114 -4.70 18.36 -11.49
N LEU A 115 -4.52 17.08 -11.10
CA LEU A 115 -4.38 15.96 -12.02
C LEU A 115 -5.74 15.45 -12.52
N LYS A 116 -6.46 16.31 -13.24
CA LYS A 116 -7.87 16.09 -13.69
C LYS A 116 -8.11 14.88 -14.59
N LYS A 117 -7.06 14.18 -15.02
CA LYS A 117 -7.12 13.00 -15.90
C LYS A 117 -6.53 11.74 -15.26
N LEU A 118 -6.01 11.84 -14.03
CA LEU A 118 -5.45 10.69 -13.30
C LEU A 118 -6.56 9.68 -13.01
N GLU A 119 -6.47 8.51 -13.63
CA GLU A 119 -7.44 7.42 -13.45
C GLU A 119 -6.97 6.38 -12.44
N THR A 120 -5.65 6.18 -12.31
CA THR A 120 -5.08 5.16 -11.44
C THR A 120 -4.00 5.76 -10.55
N LEU A 121 -4.10 5.51 -9.24
CA LEU A 121 -3.13 5.96 -8.26
C LEU A 121 -2.79 4.84 -7.29
N SER A 122 -1.50 4.59 -7.09
CA SER A 122 -0.96 3.68 -6.08
C SER A 122 0.00 4.46 -5.18
N ILE A 123 -0.23 4.47 -3.86
CA ILE A 123 0.61 5.23 -2.93
C ILE A 123 1.03 4.34 -1.77
N ASP A 124 2.31 4.37 -1.44
CA ASP A 124 2.85 3.75 -0.24
C ASP A 124 2.93 4.78 0.90
N TYR A 125 2.15 4.52 1.95
CA TYR A 125 2.04 5.36 3.15
C TYR A 125 3.01 4.91 4.25
N HIS A 126 3.84 3.88 4.03
CA HIS A 126 4.78 3.39 5.04
C HIS A 126 5.70 4.50 5.55
N GLN A 127 6.19 5.35 4.65
CA GLN A 127 7.11 6.44 4.97
C GLN A 127 6.48 7.63 5.68
N LEU A 128 5.16 7.67 5.81
CA LEU A 128 4.52 8.70 6.63
C LEU A 128 4.77 8.46 8.12
N LEU A 129 5.09 7.22 8.50
CA LEU A 129 5.50 6.90 9.85
C LEU A 129 6.95 7.32 10.07
N TYR A 130 7.19 8.08 11.15
CA TYR A 130 8.52 8.37 11.64
C TYR A 130 8.54 8.31 13.16
N TYR A 131 9.72 8.09 13.70
CA TYR A 131 9.98 8.24 15.13
C TYR A 131 10.46 9.67 15.38
N ASP A 132 9.83 10.36 16.33
CA ASP A 132 10.31 11.65 16.83
C ASP A 132 11.14 11.42 18.10
N PRO A 133 12.48 11.56 18.04
CA PRO A 133 13.34 11.34 19.19
C PRO A 133 13.08 12.33 20.33
N THR A 134 12.52 13.51 20.04
CA THR A 134 12.24 14.55 21.03
C THR A 134 11.05 14.18 21.89
N SER A 135 9.94 13.78 21.25
CA SER A 135 8.73 13.33 21.96
C SER A 135 8.79 11.85 22.35
N GLN A 136 9.80 11.10 21.88
CA GLN A 136 9.94 9.66 22.09
C GLN A 136 8.72 8.87 21.59
N GLN A 137 8.03 9.38 20.57
CA GLN A 137 6.78 8.81 20.05
C GLN A 137 6.83 8.59 18.54
N LEU A 138 6.07 7.60 18.08
CA LEU A 138 5.78 7.42 16.67
C LEU A 138 4.76 8.47 16.22
N GLN A 139 5.08 9.18 15.16
CA GLN A 139 4.23 10.19 14.57
C GLN A 139 3.96 9.90 13.09
N LEU A 140 2.85 10.43 12.59
CA LEU A 140 2.42 10.24 11.21
C LEU A 140 2.39 11.59 10.49
N ARG A 141 3.25 11.75 9.49
CA ARG A 141 3.24 12.91 8.60
C ARG A 141 1.93 12.99 7.84
N PRO A 142 1.48 14.21 7.45
CA PRO A 142 0.32 14.37 6.58
C PRO A 142 0.47 13.54 5.30
N GLY A 143 -0.62 12.88 4.90
CA GLY A 143 -0.71 12.17 3.62
C GLY A 143 -1.18 13.09 2.49
N ILE A 144 -1.70 12.50 1.42
CA ILE A 144 -2.46 13.25 0.41
C ILE A 144 -3.70 13.88 1.06
N GLU A 145 -3.88 15.17 0.86
CA GLU A 145 -5.02 15.91 1.38
C GLU A 145 -6.21 15.87 0.42
N VAL A 146 -5.94 16.05 -0.86
CA VAL A 146 -6.96 16.11 -1.90
C VAL A 146 -6.59 15.19 -3.05
N PHE A 147 -7.46 14.21 -3.32
CA PHE A 147 -7.33 13.30 -4.46
C PHE A 147 -7.97 13.90 -5.72
N PRO A 148 -7.51 13.53 -6.93
CA PRO A 148 -8.16 13.96 -8.17
C PRO A 148 -9.50 13.25 -8.39
N SER A 149 -10.51 14.00 -8.82
CA SER A 149 -11.88 13.48 -9.02
C SER A 149 -12.05 12.56 -10.22
N SER A 150 -11.04 12.45 -11.06
CA SER A 150 -10.97 11.50 -12.19
C SER A 150 -10.60 10.09 -11.77
N LEU A 151 -10.18 9.86 -10.52
CA LEU A 151 -9.71 8.54 -10.08
C LEU A 151 -10.80 7.48 -10.21
N ARG A 152 -10.40 6.39 -10.86
CA ARG A 152 -11.18 5.16 -10.98
C ARG A 152 -10.56 4.06 -10.14
N TRP A 153 -9.23 3.98 -10.08
CA TRP A 153 -8.51 2.95 -9.34
C TRP A 153 -7.58 3.59 -8.31
N LEU A 154 -7.73 3.19 -7.05
CA LEU A 154 -6.92 3.69 -5.96
C LEU A 154 -6.37 2.53 -5.14
N GLU A 155 -5.06 2.53 -4.97
CA GLU A 155 -4.33 1.62 -4.10
C GLU A 155 -3.57 2.44 -3.04
N ILE A 156 -3.79 2.10 -1.77
CA ILE A 156 -3.10 2.72 -0.63
C ILE A 156 -2.42 1.59 0.15
N LEU A 157 -1.09 1.63 0.15
CA LEU A 157 -0.23 0.59 0.68
C LEU A 157 0.40 0.99 2.00
N HIS A 158 0.61 -0.01 2.86
CA HIS A 158 1.35 0.06 4.12
C HIS A 158 0.99 1.23 5.03
N PHE A 159 -0.28 1.63 5.08
CA PHE A 159 -0.72 2.70 5.97
C PHE A 159 -0.81 2.21 7.43
N HIS A 160 -0.63 3.15 8.36
CA HIS A 160 -0.75 2.93 9.81
C HIS A 160 -1.92 3.70 10.45
N ARG A 161 -2.55 4.62 9.69
CA ARG A 161 -3.67 5.45 10.15
C ARG A 161 -4.98 4.65 10.27
N PRO A 162 -5.94 5.12 11.07
CA PRO A 162 -7.32 4.63 11.02
C PRO A 162 -7.91 4.71 9.60
N ILE A 163 -8.64 3.68 9.19
CA ILE A 163 -9.19 3.55 7.83
C ILE A 163 -10.28 4.59 7.56
N ASP A 164 -11.07 4.94 8.57
CA ASP A 164 -12.18 5.89 8.49
C ASP A 164 -11.73 7.29 8.10
N GLU A 165 -10.67 7.83 8.72
CA GLU A 165 -10.11 9.14 8.35
C GLU A 165 -9.63 9.17 6.89
N LEU A 166 -8.96 8.10 6.46
CA LEU A 166 -8.45 7.96 5.10
C LEU A 166 -9.60 7.93 4.09
N LEU A 167 -10.61 7.11 4.35
CA LEU A 167 -11.74 6.95 3.43
C LEU A 167 -12.68 8.14 3.41
N ALA A 168 -12.81 8.89 4.50
CA ALA A 168 -13.56 10.14 4.49
C ALA A 168 -13.05 11.10 3.40
N ARG A 169 -11.72 11.23 3.27
CA ARG A 169 -11.07 12.05 2.24
C ARG A 169 -11.25 11.48 0.84
N VAL A 170 -11.07 10.17 0.67
CA VAL A 170 -11.24 9.52 -0.63
C VAL A 170 -12.69 9.68 -1.14
N LYS A 171 -13.69 9.53 -0.26
CA LYS A 171 -15.11 9.70 -0.61
C LYS A 171 -15.44 11.10 -1.10
N SER A 172 -14.93 12.13 -0.44
CA SER A 172 -15.19 13.52 -0.85
C SER A 172 -14.57 13.87 -2.20
N CYS A 173 -13.47 13.19 -2.57
CA CYS A 173 -12.71 13.54 -3.76
C CYS A 173 -12.99 12.64 -4.97
N CYS A 174 -13.30 11.35 -4.77
CA CYS A 174 -13.28 10.33 -5.82
C CYS A 174 -14.66 9.70 -6.07
N PRO A 175 -15.65 10.45 -6.59
CA PRO A 175 -17.02 9.94 -6.75
C PRO A 175 -17.13 8.81 -7.79
N LYS A 176 -16.17 8.69 -8.71
CA LYS A 176 -16.14 7.72 -9.81
C LYS A 176 -15.27 6.49 -9.53
N LEU A 177 -14.88 6.27 -8.27
CA LEU A 177 -13.99 5.19 -7.90
C LEU A 177 -14.64 3.82 -8.17
N VAL A 178 -13.96 3.01 -8.97
CA VAL A 178 -14.36 1.65 -9.40
C VAL A 178 -13.59 0.58 -8.63
N GLN A 179 -12.32 0.83 -8.32
CA GLN A 179 -11.47 -0.10 -7.60
C GLN A 179 -10.77 0.58 -6.44
N LEU A 180 -10.86 -0.05 -5.27
CA LEU A 180 -10.20 0.40 -4.05
C LEU A 180 -9.42 -0.76 -3.43
N ARG A 181 -8.12 -0.55 -3.24
CA ARG A 181 -7.21 -1.50 -2.60
C ARG A 181 -6.58 -0.84 -1.38
N LEU A 182 -6.91 -1.36 -0.20
CA LEU A 182 -6.39 -0.92 1.08
C LEU A 182 -5.47 -1.99 1.65
N VAL A 183 -4.18 -1.67 1.78
CA VAL A 183 -3.20 -2.56 2.37
C VAL A 183 -2.63 -1.87 3.59
N GLN A 184 -3.06 -2.27 4.79
CA GLN A 184 -2.47 -1.84 6.05
C GLN A 184 -1.04 -2.41 6.17
N CYS A 185 -0.16 -1.72 6.90
CA CYS A 185 1.08 -2.35 7.33
C CYS A 185 0.74 -3.56 8.23
N THR A 186 1.33 -4.73 7.99
CA THR A 186 1.14 -5.94 8.81
C THR A 186 2.50 -6.55 9.16
N THR A 187 2.53 -7.40 10.18
CA THR A 187 3.72 -8.19 10.52
C THR A 187 4.13 -9.17 9.41
N PHE A 188 3.27 -9.41 8.42
CA PHE A 188 3.57 -10.31 7.30
C PHE A 188 4.21 -9.58 6.12
N ASN A 189 3.68 -8.42 5.73
CA ASN A 189 4.22 -7.67 4.59
C ASN A 189 5.48 -6.88 4.97
N ASN A 190 5.56 -6.39 6.21
CA ASN A 190 6.63 -5.53 6.70
C ASN A 190 6.94 -5.77 8.19
N PRO A 191 7.53 -6.93 8.55
CA PRO A 191 7.87 -7.27 9.93
C PRO A 191 8.88 -6.32 10.58
N GLU A 192 9.75 -5.71 9.78
CA GLU A 192 10.79 -4.76 10.24
C GLU A 192 10.24 -3.35 10.50
N CYS A 193 8.95 -3.12 10.27
CA CYS A 193 8.35 -1.82 10.52
C CYS A 193 8.47 -1.43 12.00
N MET A 194 9.02 -0.24 12.27
CA MET A 194 9.18 0.29 13.63
C MET A 194 7.86 0.42 14.41
N TRP A 195 6.70 0.47 13.72
CA TRP A 195 5.38 0.43 14.35
C TRP A 195 5.21 -0.76 15.29
N TRP A 196 5.72 -1.93 14.87
CA TRP A 196 5.58 -3.18 15.61
C TRP A 196 6.45 -3.24 16.87
N ARG A 197 7.42 -2.32 17.02
CA ARG A 197 8.25 -2.25 18.24
C ARG A 197 7.45 -1.80 19.46
N VAL A 198 6.36 -1.04 19.26
CA VAL A 198 5.58 -0.44 20.35
C VAL A 198 4.09 -0.77 20.32
N HIS A 199 3.58 -1.36 19.23
CA HIS A 199 2.18 -1.77 19.11
C HIS A 199 2.03 -3.29 19.03
N ASN A 200 1.11 -3.84 19.82
CA ASN A 200 0.75 -5.26 19.85
C ASN A 200 -0.67 -5.54 19.32
N ARG A 201 -1.33 -4.52 18.76
CA ARG A 201 -2.67 -4.68 18.21
C ARG A 201 -2.54 -5.19 16.78
N HIS A 202 -3.31 -6.23 16.48
CA HIS A 202 -3.38 -6.85 15.15
C HIS A 202 -4.78 -6.69 14.56
N PRO A 203 -5.25 -5.45 14.26
CA PRO A 203 -6.60 -5.20 13.77
C PRO A 203 -6.90 -5.86 12.42
N TYR A 204 -5.85 -6.25 11.68
CA TYR A 204 -5.92 -7.02 10.44
C TYR A 204 -6.14 -8.52 10.66
N LEU A 205 -6.08 -9.03 11.90
CA LEU A 205 -6.39 -10.42 12.24
C LEU A 205 -7.83 -10.49 12.78
N VAL A 206 -8.76 -10.86 11.90
CA VAL A 206 -10.20 -10.85 12.21
C VAL A 206 -10.64 -12.14 12.90
N GLY A 207 -9.96 -13.26 12.60
CA GLY A 207 -10.43 -14.61 12.93
C GLY A 207 -11.44 -15.14 11.90
N HIS A 208 -11.78 -16.42 12.03
CA HIS A 208 -12.75 -17.12 11.16
C HIS A 208 -14.09 -17.39 11.85
N GLN A 209 -14.28 -16.91 13.08
CA GLN A 209 -15.52 -17.13 13.84
C GLN A 209 -16.68 -16.31 13.24
N PRO A 210 -17.85 -16.91 12.96
CA PRO A 210 -18.93 -16.25 12.23
C PRO A 210 -19.37 -14.90 12.80
N GLU A 211 -19.48 -14.76 14.12
CA GLU A 211 -19.90 -13.50 14.76
C GLU A 211 -18.88 -12.37 14.55
N GLY A 212 -17.59 -12.72 14.58
CA GLY A 212 -16.49 -11.82 14.28
C GLY A 212 -16.52 -11.36 12.82
N VAL A 213 -16.70 -12.31 11.90
CA VAL A 213 -16.82 -12.06 10.45
C VAL A 213 -18.01 -11.15 10.15
N VAL A 214 -19.20 -11.41 10.73
CA VAL A 214 -20.39 -10.58 10.53
C VAL A 214 -20.18 -9.14 11.01
N ARG A 215 -19.57 -8.96 12.19
CA ARG A 215 -19.26 -7.63 12.75
C ARG A 215 -18.24 -6.90 11.89
N HIS A 216 -17.23 -7.61 11.42
CA HIS A 216 -16.20 -7.07 10.56
C HIS A 216 -16.77 -6.65 9.20
N ALA A 217 -17.56 -7.50 8.55
CA ALA A 217 -18.28 -7.19 7.32
C ALA A 217 -19.17 -5.94 7.45
N ALA A 218 -19.86 -5.77 8.59
CA ALA A 218 -20.66 -4.57 8.85
C ALA A 218 -19.79 -3.31 8.97
N THR A 219 -18.63 -3.42 9.60
CA THR A 219 -17.66 -2.32 9.72
C THR A 219 -17.13 -1.92 8.34
N LEU A 220 -16.69 -2.89 7.54
CA LEU A 220 -16.22 -2.65 6.18
C LEU A 220 -17.31 -2.10 5.27
N ALA A 221 -18.56 -2.58 5.39
CA ALA A 221 -19.68 -2.02 4.64
C ALA A 221 -19.90 -0.53 4.94
N ASN A 222 -19.72 -0.10 6.20
CA ASN A 222 -19.76 1.31 6.56
C ASN A 222 -18.57 2.09 5.96
N TYR A 223 -17.39 1.49 5.93
CA TYR A 223 -16.21 2.07 5.29
C TYR A 223 -16.40 2.29 3.80
N ILE A 224 -16.98 1.35 3.06
CA ILE A 224 -17.21 1.51 1.62
C ILE A 224 -18.51 2.24 1.27
N LYS A 225 -19.40 2.47 2.25
CA LYS A 225 -20.62 3.27 2.04
C LYS A 225 -20.26 4.66 1.50
N GLY A 226 -20.84 5.04 0.37
CA GLY A 226 -20.59 6.32 -0.29
C GLY A 226 -19.70 6.23 -1.54
N PHE A 227 -19.27 5.02 -1.94
CA PHE A 227 -18.64 4.79 -3.24
C PHE A 227 -19.63 4.14 -4.23
N PRO A 228 -20.50 4.91 -4.90
CA PRO A 228 -21.63 4.36 -5.67
C PRO A 228 -21.22 3.45 -6.84
N HIS A 229 -19.99 3.59 -7.33
CA HIS A 229 -19.47 2.85 -8.48
C HIS A 229 -18.40 1.82 -8.11
N LEU A 230 -18.18 1.53 -6.83
CA LEU A 230 -17.14 0.60 -6.40
C LEU A 230 -17.48 -0.84 -6.80
N GLU A 231 -16.72 -1.39 -7.73
CA GLU A 231 -16.89 -2.76 -8.24
C GLU A 231 -15.90 -3.74 -7.62
N HIS A 232 -14.68 -3.28 -7.32
CA HIS A 232 -13.60 -4.14 -6.83
C HIS A 232 -13.04 -3.58 -5.53
N PHE A 233 -13.13 -4.38 -4.47
CA PHE A 233 -12.63 -4.00 -3.15
C PHE A 233 -11.61 -5.01 -2.64
N HIS A 234 -10.42 -4.52 -2.30
CA HIS A 234 -9.40 -5.32 -1.63
C HIS A 234 -9.07 -4.71 -0.27
N ILE A 235 -8.98 -5.58 0.74
CA ILE A 235 -8.43 -5.22 2.04
C ILE A 235 -7.51 -6.34 2.53
N ASN A 236 -6.32 -6.01 3.02
CA ASN A 236 -5.36 -7.03 3.48
C ASN A 236 -5.62 -7.51 4.92
N HIS A 237 -6.89 -7.69 5.28
CA HIS A 237 -7.28 -8.35 6.52
C HIS A 237 -7.30 -9.87 6.31
N TYR A 238 -7.06 -10.62 7.38
CA TYR A 238 -6.93 -12.06 7.37
C TYR A 238 -8.04 -12.67 8.23
N MET A 239 -8.71 -13.69 7.70
CA MET A 239 -9.70 -14.48 8.45
C MET A 239 -9.03 -15.53 9.35
N VAL A 240 -8.00 -15.10 10.07
CA VAL A 240 -7.22 -15.90 11.00
C VAL A 240 -7.02 -15.09 12.27
N ASP A 241 -7.07 -15.75 13.42
CA ASP A 241 -6.88 -15.10 14.71
C ASP A 241 -5.40 -15.16 15.13
N LEU A 242 -5.07 -14.37 16.16
CA LEU A 242 -3.72 -14.33 16.70
C LEU A 242 -3.27 -15.70 17.26
N ALA A 243 -4.21 -16.48 17.81
CA ALA A 243 -3.91 -17.82 18.35
C ALA A 243 -3.43 -18.78 17.25
N SER A 244 -4.04 -18.74 16.07
CA SER A 244 -3.65 -19.53 14.91
C SER A 244 -2.29 -19.11 14.34
N VAL A 245 -1.98 -17.80 14.39
CA VAL A 245 -0.63 -17.29 14.07
C VAL A 245 0.40 -17.86 15.05
N PHE A 246 0.11 -17.85 16.35
CA PHE A 246 1.01 -18.43 17.36
C PHE A 246 1.13 -19.95 17.24
N ARG A 247 0.05 -20.67 16.95
CA ARG A 247 0.10 -22.11 16.67
C ARG A 247 1.06 -22.43 15.54
N HIS A 248 1.02 -21.66 14.44
CA HIS A 248 2.01 -21.81 13.37
C HIS A 248 3.45 -21.59 13.86
N ARG A 249 3.67 -20.53 14.66
CA ARG A 249 5.00 -20.16 15.16
C ARG A 249 5.56 -21.16 16.18
N LEU A 250 4.70 -21.72 17.03
CA LEU A 250 5.11 -22.49 18.20
C LEU A 250 5.00 -24.00 17.98
N ASP A 251 3.92 -24.44 17.34
CA ASP A 251 3.55 -25.85 17.24
C ASP A 251 3.92 -26.43 15.86
N HIS A 252 3.95 -25.60 14.81
CA HIS A 252 4.28 -26.05 13.45
C HIS A 252 5.76 -25.84 13.07
N LYS A 253 6.66 -25.75 14.06
CA LYS A 253 8.10 -25.46 13.89
C LYS A 253 8.80 -26.38 12.90
N GLN A 254 8.41 -27.65 12.86
CA GLN A 254 8.95 -28.64 11.92
C GLN A 254 8.70 -28.32 10.43
N HIS A 255 7.78 -27.40 10.14
CA HIS A 255 7.45 -26.94 8.79
C HIS A 255 8.02 -25.54 8.49
N HIS A 256 8.85 -24.98 9.38
CA HIS A 256 9.53 -23.72 9.13
C HIS A 256 10.68 -23.93 8.13
N PRO A 257 11.08 -22.89 7.38
CA PRO A 257 12.27 -22.97 6.53
C PRO A 257 13.50 -23.38 7.33
N GLN A 258 14.38 -24.19 6.74
CA GLN A 258 15.62 -24.63 7.39
C GLN A 258 16.47 -23.44 7.86
N GLY A 259 17.00 -23.52 9.08
CA GLY A 259 17.82 -22.47 9.70
C GLY A 259 17.02 -21.27 10.24
N HIS A 260 15.69 -21.27 10.14
CA HIS A 260 14.88 -20.27 10.81
C HIS A 260 14.72 -20.59 12.30
N HIS A 261 15.08 -19.62 13.15
CA HIS A 261 14.88 -19.69 14.58
C HIS A 261 13.87 -18.61 14.99
N ASP A 262 12.62 -19.01 15.24
CA ASP A 262 11.71 -18.11 15.95
C ASP A 262 12.14 -18.07 17.42
N CYS A 263 12.72 -16.95 17.85
CA CYS A 263 13.19 -16.74 19.22
C CYS A 263 12.04 -16.45 20.20
N THR A 264 10.77 -16.59 19.77
CA THR A 264 9.63 -16.47 20.67
C THR A 264 9.55 -17.70 21.56
N ASP A 265 9.95 -17.52 22.83
CA ASP A 265 9.92 -18.57 23.84
C ASP A 265 8.49 -18.77 24.38
N PRO A 266 7.89 -19.97 24.24
CA PRO A 266 6.63 -20.27 24.87
C PRO A 266 6.89 -20.68 26.32
N PHE A 267 7.17 -19.74 27.22
CA PHE A 267 7.20 -20.06 28.65
C PHE A 267 6.37 -19.12 29.54
N ASP A 268 5.32 -19.76 30.03
CA ASP A 268 4.53 -19.57 31.25
C ASP A 268 3.51 -18.44 31.36
N GLY A 269 2.29 -18.88 31.71
CA GLY A 269 1.07 -18.11 31.81
C GLY A 269 1.02 -17.05 32.90
N LEU A 270 2.17 -16.59 33.44
CA LEU A 270 2.28 -15.45 34.34
C LEU A 270 3.67 -14.79 34.17
N ARG A 271 3.67 -13.58 33.61
CA ARG A 271 4.83 -12.65 33.41
C ARG A 271 5.67 -12.89 32.15
N THR A 272 5.13 -12.45 31.02
CA THR A 272 5.82 -12.24 29.74
C THR A 272 7.03 -11.31 29.86
N ARG A 273 8.22 -11.89 30.10
CA ARG A 273 9.47 -11.33 29.55
C ARG A 273 9.74 -12.09 28.26
N THR A 274 9.17 -11.59 27.18
CA THR A 274 9.29 -12.16 25.82
C THR A 274 10.67 -11.96 25.19
N HIS A 275 11.61 -11.31 25.89
CA HIS A 275 12.94 -10.98 25.36
C HIS A 275 14.05 -11.06 26.40
N ASN A 276 15.23 -11.47 25.95
CA ASN A 276 16.48 -11.19 26.66
C ASN A 276 16.79 -9.68 26.54
N LEU A 277 16.95 -8.99 27.67
CA LEU A 277 17.24 -7.55 27.72
C LEU A 277 18.51 -7.18 26.94
N LEU A 278 19.51 -8.08 26.87
CA LEU A 278 20.73 -7.87 26.08
C LEU A 278 20.46 -7.93 24.56
N HIS A 279 19.52 -8.77 24.12
CA HIS A 279 19.10 -8.83 22.72
C HIS A 279 18.34 -7.57 22.31
N LEU A 280 17.47 -7.07 23.20
CA LEU A 280 16.77 -5.79 22.98
C LEU A 280 17.73 -4.61 22.92
N ALA A 281 18.74 -4.59 23.79
CA ALA A 281 19.79 -3.56 23.78
C ALA A 281 20.60 -3.60 22.47
N ALA A 282 20.87 -4.79 21.92
CA ALA A 282 21.58 -4.94 20.65
C ALA A 282 20.74 -4.52 19.41
N GLN A 283 19.41 -4.52 19.53
CA GLN A 283 18.48 -4.09 18.46
C GLN A 283 18.02 -2.64 18.59
N ALA A 284 18.47 -1.94 19.63
CA ALA A 284 18.24 -0.52 19.80
C ALA A 284 18.92 0.24 18.66
N SER A 285 18.17 1.15 18.05
CA SER A 285 18.66 2.09 17.05
C SER A 285 18.23 3.48 17.50
N ASP A 286 19.12 4.45 17.40
CA ASP A 286 18.85 5.84 17.82
C ASP A 286 17.65 6.45 17.06
N ASP A 287 17.36 5.95 15.86
CA ASP A 287 16.28 6.42 14.98
C ASP A 287 14.98 5.60 15.10
N ALA A 288 14.85 4.73 16.10
CA ALA A 288 13.66 3.88 16.28
C ALA A 288 13.23 3.82 17.75
N PRO A 289 11.93 3.65 18.03
CA PRO A 289 11.46 3.51 19.40
C PRO A 289 12.06 2.25 20.05
N PRO A 290 12.26 2.28 21.39
CA PRO A 290 12.69 1.11 22.12
C PRO A 290 11.65 -0.01 21.96
N ILE A 291 12.14 -1.23 21.78
CA ILE A 291 11.29 -2.40 21.65
C ILE A 291 10.61 -2.66 23.01
N ASN A 292 9.28 -2.71 23.01
CA ASN A 292 8.53 -2.98 24.23
C ASN A 292 8.71 -4.46 24.64
N PRO A 293 9.31 -4.74 25.80
CA PRO A 293 9.65 -6.10 26.19
C PRO A 293 8.43 -6.99 26.46
N ARG A 294 7.22 -6.41 26.52
CA ARG A 294 5.95 -7.12 26.76
C ARG A 294 5.22 -7.49 25.47
N ILE A 295 5.74 -7.08 24.32
CA ILE A 295 5.14 -7.33 23.02
C ILE A 295 5.89 -8.49 22.35
N PRO A 296 5.21 -9.54 21.86
CA PRO A 296 5.83 -10.58 21.05
C PRO A 296 6.49 -9.97 19.81
N LEU A 297 7.74 -10.32 19.54
CA LEU A 297 8.42 -9.86 18.33
C LEU A 297 7.66 -10.34 17.09
N PRO A 298 7.53 -9.50 16.06
CA PRO A 298 7.18 -9.97 14.73
C PRO A 298 8.13 -11.09 14.33
N ALA A 299 7.59 -12.15 13.74
CA ALA A 299 8.45 -13.17 13.16
C ALA A 299 9.17 -12.61 11.92
N ASP A 300 10.37 -13.11 11.66
CA ASP A 300 11.11 -12.79 10.42
C ASP A 300 10.22 -13.12 9.20
N LYS A 301 10.33 -12.28 8.17
CA LYS A 301 9.72 -12.52 6.86
C LYS A 301 10.06 -13.91 6.32
N ALA A 302 11.24 -14.44 6.62
CA ALA A 302 11.67 -15.78 6.25
C ALA A 302 10.69 -16.86 6.71
N LEU A 303 10.14 -16.76 7.94
CA LEU A 303 9.19 -17.73 8.49
C LEU A 303 7.99 -17.97 7.55
N TRP A 304 7.52 -16.88 6.96
CA TRP A 304 6.30 -16.85 6.15
C TRP A 304 6.51 -17.28 4.70
N LYS A 305 7.75 -17.51 4.27
CA LYS A 305 8.06 -17.85 2.87
C LYS A 305 7.54 -19.21 2.43
N VAL A 306 7.40 -20.17 3.34
CA VAL A 306 7.06 -21.55 2.99
C VAL A 306 5.62 -21.87 3.38
N HIS A 307 4.93 -22.62 2.52
CA HIS A 307 3.61 -23.14 2.84
C HIS A 307 3.69 -24.14 4.00
N CYS A 308 2.77 -24.03 4.95
CA CYS A 308 2.67 -24.97 6.07
C CYS A 308 1.52 -25.95 5.80
N PRO A 309 1.81 -27.26 5.60
CA PRO A 309 0.78 -28.26 5.34
C PRO A 309 -0.23 -28.38 6.49
N LEU A 310 0.21 -28.26 7.74
CA LEU A 310 -0.68 -28.31 8.91
C LEU A 310 -1.62 -27.11 8.96
N CYS A 311 -1.11 -25.88 8.76
CA CYS A 311 -1.99 -24.70 8.68
C CYS A 311 -3.01 -24.84 7.55
N LYS A 312 -2.60 -25.39 6.40
CA LYS A 312 -3.53 -25.64 5.31
C LYS A 312 -4.61 -26.63 5.74
N HIS A 313 -4.23 -27.77 6.30
CA HIS A 313 -5.17 -28.79 6.78
C HIS A 313 -6.16 -28.25 7.83
N GLU A 314 -5.67 -27.48 8.80
CA GLU A 314 -6.48 -26.97 9.91
C GLU A 314 -7.35 -25.77 9.54
N LEU A 315 -6.85 -24.89 8.68
CA LEU A 315 -7.44 -23.55 8.51
C LEU A 315 -8.04 -23.30 7.13
N GLU A 316 -7.74 -24.09 6.08
CA GLU A 316 -8.19 -23.80 4.71
C GLU A 316 -9.71 -23.66 4.62
N ALA A 317 -10.46 -24.67 5.06
CA ALA A 317 -11.92 -24.62 5.02
C ALA A 317 -12.49 -23.50 5.91
N LEU A 318 -11.89 -23.26 7.09
CA LEU A 318 -12.35 -22.23 8.02
C LEU A 318 -12.16 -20.81 7.45
N ILE A 319 -10.97 -20.53 6.92
CA ILE A 319 -10.63 -19.25 6.30
C ILE A 319 -11.51 -19.01 5.08
N GLU A 320 -11.66 -20.01 4.21
CA GLU A 320 -12.43 -19.87 2.98
C GLU A 320 -13.92 -19.63 3.28
N ASN A 321 -14.49 -20.35 4.25
CA ASN A 321 -15.86 -20.13 4.70
C ASN A 321 -16.06 -18.72 5.28
N ALA A 322 -15.11 -18.24 6.08
CA ALA A 322 -15.14 -16.90 6.64
C ALA A 322 -15.03 -15.81 5.55
N GLU A 323 -14.06 -15.93 4.64
CA GLU A 323 -13.89 -15.00 3.52
C GLU A 323 -15.12 -14.97 2.61
N ARG A 324 -15.68 -16.15 2.31
CA ARG A 324 -16.90 -16.31 1.52
C ARG A 324 -18.09 -15.62 2.19
N LEU A 325 -18.32 -15.89 3.47
CA LEU A 325 -19.38 -15.27 4.26
C LEU A 325 -19.23 -13.74 4.26
N GLU A 326 -18.01 -13.24 4.46
CA GLU A 326 -17.73 -11.81 4.43
C GLU A 326 -18.00 -11.17 3.07
N ALA A 327 -17.53 -11.79 1.98
CA ALA A 327 -17.78 -11.31 0.62
C ALA A 327 -19.28 -11.28 0.29
N SER A 328 -20.04 -12.28 0.74
CA SER A 328 -21.50 -12.32 0.61
C SER A 328 -22.18 -11.18 1.37
N LEU A 329 -21.80 -10.96 2.63
CA LEU A 329 -22.35 -9.89 3.48
C LEU A 329 -22.04 -8.49 2.93
N LEU A 330 -20.82 -8.29 2.44
CA LEU A 330 -20.40 -7.03 1.83
C LEU A 330 -21.16 -6.74 0.53
N SER A 331 -21.27 -7.73 -0.36
CA SER A 331 -21.96 -7.56 -1.64
C SER A 331 -23.48 -7.40 -1.49
N ALA A 332 -24.08 -7.98 -0.45
CA ALA A 332 -25.48 -7.73 -0.08
C ALA A 332 -25.70 -6.27 0.39
N LYS A 333 -24.72 -5.68 1.08
CA LYS A 333 -24.78 -4.29 1.55
C LYS A 333 -24.34 -3.26 0.50
N HIS A 334 -23.56 -3.67 -0.51
CA HIS A 334 -22.98 -2.77 -1.51
C HIS A 334 -23.27 -3.26 -2.95
N PRO A 335 -24.41 -2.84 -3.55
CA PRO A 335 -24.94 -3.36 -4.81
C PRO A 335 -24.07 -3.24 -6.07
N SER A 336 -23.00 -2.45 -6.07
CA SER A 336 -22.09 -2.35 -7.22
C SER A 336 -20.92 -3.35 -7.17
N LEU A 337 -20.62 -3.96 -6.01
CA LEU A 337 -19.48 -4.87 -5.88
C LEU A 337 -19.61 -6.09 -6.80
N LYS A 338 -18.54 -6.39 -7.55
CA LYS A 338 -18.37 -7.55 -8.43
C LYS A 338 -17.27 -8.49 -7.94
N SER A 339 -16.26 -7.96 -7.24
CA SER A 339 -15.30 -8.79 -6.51
C SER A 339 -14.86 -8.18 -5.19
N VAL A 340 -14.57 -9.06 -4.24
CA VAL A 340 -14.00 -8.74 -2.94
C VAL A 340 -12.76 -9.62 -2.76
N SER A 341 -11.67 -9.07 -2.23
CA SER A 341 -10.48 -9.85 -1.93
C SER A 341 -9.86 -9.50 -0.58
N PHE A 342 -9.29 -10.54 0.04
CA PHE A 342 -8.66 -10.49 1.35
C PHE A 342 -7.18 -10.84 1.25
N ALA A 343 -6.39 -10.66 2.31
CA ALA A 343 -5.05 -11.24 2.36
C ALA A 343 -5.14 -12.71 2.79
N SER A 344 -4.48 -13.60 2.05
CA SER A 344 -4.52 -15.03 2.33
C SER A 344 -3.42 -15.44 3.32
N PHE A 345 -3.82 -15.92 4.50
CA PHE A 345 -2.89 -16.53 5.46
C PHE A 345 -2.32 -17.87 4.96
N LEU A 346 -2.86 -18.47 3.90
CA LEU A 346 -2.32 -19.73 3.37
C LEU A 346 -1.42 -19.51 2.15
N SER A 347 -1.39 -18.29 1.62
CA SER A 347 -0.51 -17.90 0.52
C SER A 347 0.97 -17.86 0.91
N GLU A 348 1.83 -17.93 -0.10
CA GLU A 348 3.26 -17.69 0.02
C GLU A 348 3.51 -16.27 0.56
N GLY A 349 4.37 -16.15 1.56
CA GLY A 349 4.66 -14.87 2.23
C GLY A 349 3.48 -14.29 3.01
N ARG A 350 2.31 -14.95 3.00
CA ARG A 350 1.06 -14.46 3.61
C ARG A 350 0.61 -13.12 3.02
N THR A 351 0.96 -12.81 1.77
CA THR A 351 0.67 -11.49 1.16
C THR A 351 -0.17 -11.57 -0.11
N ALA A 352 -0.38 -12.76 -0.68
CA ALA A 352 -1.17 -12.87 -1.90
C ALA A 352 -2.67 -12.68 -1.58
N PRO A 353 -3.43 -12.07 -2.51
CA PRO A 353 -4.85 -11.91 -2.33
C PRO A 353 -5.61 -13.24 -2.48
N SER A 354 -6.65 -13.44 -1.67
CA SER A 354 -7.72 -14.42 -1.92
C SER A 354 -8.92 -13.68 -2.50
N GLU A 355 -9.24 -13.91 -3.78
CA GLU A 355 -10.28 -13.16 -4.50
C GLU A 355 -11.57 -13.97 -4.70
N TRP A 356 -12.68 -13.31 -4.40
CA TRP A 356 -14.04 -13.82 -4.50
C TRP A 356 -14.85 -12.97 -5.49
N ILE A 357 -15.32 -13.61 -6.56
CA ILE A 357 -16.32 -13.03 -7.47
C ILE A 357 -17.70 -13.18 -6.83
N VAL A 358 -18.48 -12.10 -6.89
CA VAL A 358 -19.84 -12.05 -6.33
C VAL A 358 -20.85 -11.77 -7.44
N GLU A 359 -21.91 -12.57 -7.47
CA GLU A 359 -23.07 -12.41 -8.36
C GLU A 359 -24.33 -12.33 -7.49
N ARG A 360 -25.33 -11.58 -7.94
CA ARG A 360 -26.56 -11.34 -7.17
C ARG A 360 -27.79 -11.56 -8.02
N GLU A 361 -28.80 -12.12 -7.40
CA GLU A 361 -30.12 -12.35 -7.99
C GLU A 361 -31.20 -11.90 -7.01
N TYR A 362 -32.09 -11.04 -7.47
CA TYR A 362 -33.19 -10.50 -6.66
C TYR A 362 -34.49 -11.21 -7.03
N ASN A 363 -35.22 -11.70 -6.03
CA ASN A 363 -36.53 -12.32 -6.19
C ASN A 363 -37.48 -11.78 -5.10
N GLY A 364 -38.12 -10.63 -5.39
CA GLY A 364 -38.95 -9.91 -4.43
C GLY A 364 -38.15 -9.47 -3.20
N ASP A 365 -38.58 -9.91 -2.02
CA ASP A 365 -37.90 -9.65 -0.74
C ASP A 365 -36.76 -10.62 -0.42
N ARG A 366 -36.37 -11.46 -1.38
CA ARG A 366 -35.22 -12.35 -1.27
C ARG A 366 -34.07 -11.89 -2.15
N LEU A 367 -32.87 -11.94 -1.60
CA LEU A 367 -31.61 -11.74 -2.32
C LEU A 367 -30.79 -13.01 -2.22
N PHE A 368 -30.40 -13.53 -3.37
CA PHE A 368 -29.43 -14.62 -3.47
C PHE A 368 -28.08 -14.03 -3.85
N VAL A 369 -27.06 -14.36 -3.06
CA VAL A 369 -25.67 -13.98 -3.36
C VAL A 369 -24.89 -15.23 -3.66
N TRP A 370 -24.35 -15.29 -4.88
CA TRP A 370 -23.50 -16.36 -5.35
C TRP A 370 -22.06 -15.93 -5.25
N THR A 371 -21.22 -16.78 -4.67
CA THR A 371 -19.79 -16.51 -4.51
C THR A 371 -18.98 -17.58 -5.20
N ARG A 372 -17.86 -17.18 -5.81
CA ARG A 372 -16.90 -18.08 -6.43
C ARG A 372 -15.50 -17.56 -6.24
N GLN A 373 -14.62 -18.39 -5.69
CA GLN A 373 -13.20 -18.09 -5.61
C GLN A 373 -12.55 -18.22 -6.98
N LEU A 374 -11.78 -17.22 -7.39
CA LEU A 374 -10.93 -17.33 -8.58
C LEU A 374 -9.75 -18.25 -8.24
N ALA A 375 -9.76 -19.46 -8.80
CA ALA A 375 -8.68 -20.40 -8.57
C ALA A 375 -7.36 -19.83 -9.09
N VAL A 376 -6.36 -19.69 -8.22
CA VAL A 376 -4.97 -19.47 -8.61
C VAL A 376 -4.52 -20.76 -9.29
N ALA A 377 -4.53 -20.76 -10.62
CA ALA A 377 -3.95 -21.76 -11.53
C ALA A 377 -3.90 -23.21 -11.01
N ARG A 378 -4.86 -24.04 -11.46
CA ARG A 378 -4.88 -25.54 -11.53
C ARG A 378 -5.84 -26.33 -10.63
N ALA A 379 -6.63 -25.72 -9.76
CA ALA A 379 -7.77 -26.41 -9.15
C ALA A 379 -9.06 -26.12 -9.92
N ARG A 380 -9.90 -27.14 -10.15
CA ARG A 380 -11.26 -26.99 -10.70
C ARG A 380 -11.92 -25.76 -10.09
N ALA A 381 -12.50 -24.89 -10.93
CA ALA A 381 -13.34 -23.79 -10.44
C ALA A 381 -14.29 -24.37 -9.39
N ARG A 382 -14.12 -23.95 -8.14
CA ARG A 382 -14.90 -24.51 -7.03
C ARG A 382 -16.37 -24.18 -7.24
N ALA A 383 -17.24 -25.05 -6.73
CA ALA A 383 -18.68 -24.92 -6.88
C ALA A 383 -19.13 -23.51 -6.44
N ARG A 384 -20.07 -22.93 -7.18
CA ARG A 384 -20.71 -21.68 -6.76
C ARG A 384 -21.51 -21.98 -5.51
N GLU A 385 -21.26 -21.22 -4.45
CA GLU A 385 -21.98 -21.36 -3.18
C GLU A 385 -22.89 -20.15 -2.96
N ARG A 386 -24.04 -20.39 -2.32
CA ARG A 386 -25.16 -19.46 -2.26
C ARG A 386 -25.51 -19.06 -0.84
N CYS A 387 -25.44 -17.78 -0.54
CA CYS A 387 -26.05 -17.20 0.64
C CYS A 387 -27.45 -16.65 0.32
N VAL A 388 -28.40 -16.85 1.23
CA VAL A 388 -29.78 -16.37 1.08
C VAL A 388 -30.05 -15.26 2.08
N PHE A 389 -30.59 -14.16 1.60
CA PHE A 389 -30.95 -13.01 2.41
C PHE A 389 -32.43 -12.67 2.27
N GLU A 390 -33.01 -12.15 3.34
CA GLU A 390 -34.36 -11.59 3.36
C GLU A 390 -34.33 -10.11 3.69
N ARG A 391 -35.23 -9.35 3.05
CA ARG A 391 -35.36 -7.92 3.27
C ARG A 391 -36.20 -7.64 4.50
N LEU A 392 -35.59 -7.07 5.53
CA LEU A 392 -36.28 -6.49 6.69
C LEU A 392 -36.13 -4.97 6.65
N GLY A 393 -37.17 -4.31 6.12
CA GLY A 393 -37.18 -2.86 5.87
C GLY A 393 -36.14 -2.44 4.83
N THR A 394 -35.13 -1.67 5.24
CA THR A 394 -34.04 -1.22 4.36
C THR A 394 -32.78 -2.09 4.46
N ARG A 395 -32.85 -3.23 5.15
CA ARG A 395 -31.69 -4.08 5.45
C ARG A 395 -31.90 -5.49 4.93
N TRP A 396 -30.81 -6.11 4.46
CA TRP A 396 -30.74 -7.53 4.16
C TRP A 396 -30.26 -8.30 5.38
N VAL A 397 -30.98 -9.35 5.77
CA VAL A 397 -30.66 -10.24 6.88
C VAL A 397 -30.36 -11.63 6.33
N LEU A 398 -29.24 -12.22 6.76
CA LEU A 398 -28.81 -13.55 6.32
C LEU A 398 -29.73 -14.63 6.92
N LEU A 399 -30.32 -15.45 6.06
CA LEU A 399 -31.17 -16.59 6.46
C LEU A 399 -30.40 -17.92 6.51
N GLY A 400 -29.35 -18.06 5.70
CA GLY A 400 -28.52 -19.27 5.62
C GLY A 400 -27.39 -19.12 4.59
N TRP A 401 -26.33 -19.90 4.75
CA TRP A 401 -25.12 -19.86 3.92
C TRP A 401 -24.46 -21.23 3.75
#